data_AF-T1CJW1-F1
#
_entry.id   AF-T1CJW1-F1
#
_cell.length_a   1.000
_cell.length_b   1.000
_cell.length_c   1.000
_cell.angle_alpha   90.00
_cell.angle_beta   90.00
_cell.angle_gamma   90.00
#
_symmetry.space_group_name_H-M   'P 1'
#
loop_
_entity.id
_entity.type
_entity.pdbx_description
1 polymer ?
#
loop_
_entity_poly.entity_id
_entity_poly.type
_entity_poly.pdbx_seq_one_letter_code
_entity_poly.pdbx_strand_id
1 'polypeptide(L)'
;NTGSATYTSLASLGITANSDGSLSLNMAQLAVALSTHFSAVSTLFSGKGGIASGLNTVLNAQLSGTGPIESLSQSLVQQNNALTQQSQQLSQQMSALQASLTQQYSSLNVLLSQLQTTSSYLTQAFASLPNAPKGSSSGG
;
A
#
# COMPACT_ATOMS: atom_id res chain seq x y z
N ASN A 1 -2.73 53.21 34.43
CA ASN A 1 -2.30 53.84 33.17
C ASN A 1 -0.87 53.36 32.88
N THR A 2 -0.70 52.38 31.97
CA THR A 2 0.54 52.11 31.19
C THR A 2 0.30 50.98 30.16
N GLY A 3 -0.06 51.35 28.93
CA GLY A 3 0.36 50.66 27.69
C GLY A 3 -0.10 49.22 27.44
N SER A 4 -1.41 48.98 27.38
CA SER A 4 -1.98 47.75 26.80
C SER A 4 -1.88 47.82 25.26
N ALA A 5 -1.44 46.74 24.60
CA ALA A 5 -1.58 46.44 23.16
C ALA A 5 -0.52 46.89 22.11
N THR A 6 0.76 47.15 22.44
CA THR A 6 1.75 47.49 21.38
C THR A 6 2.12 46.30 20.48
N TYR A 7 2.23 45.08 21.02
CA TYR A 7 2.61 43.88 20.27
C TYR A 7 1.62 42.74 20.52
N THR A 8 0.83 42.40 19.51
CA THR A 8 -0.23 41.37 19.58
C THR A 8 0.04 40.17 18.68
N SER A 9 1.08 40.22 17.84
CA SER A 9 1.42 39.17 16.88
C SER A 9 2.92 39.10 16.59
N LEU A 10 3.42 37.97 16.11
CA LEU A 10 4.80 37.83 15.64
C LEU A 10 5.16 38.85 14.54
N ALA A 11 4.19 39.16 13.67
CA ALA A 11 4.35 40.18 12.62
C ALA A 11 4.63 41.57 13.20
N SER A 12 4.01 41.91 14.34
CA SER A 12 4.30 43.17 15.03
C SER A 12 5.72 43.25 15.60
N LEU A 13 6.40 42.12 15.78
CA LEU A 13 7.81 42.02 16.18
C LEU A 13 8.78 41.89 14.99
N GLY A 14 8.28 41.99 13.76
CA GLY A 14 9.08 41.83 12.55
C GLY A 14 9.31 40.38 12.13
N ILE A 15 8.56 39.41 12.69
CA ILE A 15 8.59 38.01 12.26
C ILE A 15 7.37 37.74 11.38
N THR A 16 7.60 37.46 10.10
CA THR A 16 6.53 37.24 9.12
C THR A 16 6.64 35.85 8.51
N ALA A 17 5.49 35.20 8.28
CA ALA A 17 5.44 33.95 7.53
C ALA A 17 5.24 34.28 6.05
N ASN A 18 6.15 33.77 5.22
CA ASN A 18 6.08 33.89 3.78
C ASN A 18 5.08 32.87 3.21
N SER A 19 4.67 33.05 1.95
CA SER A 19 3.72 32.15 1.27
C SER A 19 4.24 30.72 1.10
N ASP A 20 5.55 30.51 1.14
CA ASP A 20 6.21 29.21 1.08
C ASP A 20 6.35 28.54 2.46
N GLY A 21 5.87 29.19 3.52
CA GLY A 21 5.96 28.73 4.90
C GLY A 21 7.29 29.06 5.60
N SER A 22 8.25 29.69 4.93
CA SER A 22 9.47 30.17 5.59
C SER A 22 9.19 31.40 6.46
N LEU A 23 10.00 31.61 7.50
CA LEU A 23 9.88 32.76 8.39
C LEU A 23 10.95 33.81 8.03
N SER A 24 10.51 35.03 7.74
CA SER A 24 11.36 36.21 7.56
C SER A 24 11.45 36.99 8.86
N LEU A 25 12.66 37.42 9.24
CA LEU A 25 12.91 38.23 10.43
C LEU A 25 13.48 39.61 10.07
N ASN A 26 12.77 40.67 10.44
CA ASN A 26 13.29 42.03 10.44
C ASN A 26 14.01 42.30 11.78
N MET A 27 15.34 42.18 11.76
CA MET A 27 16.16 42.37 12.96
C MET A 27 16.08 43.78 13.56
N ALA A 28 15.92 44.81 12.73
CA ALA A 28 15.84 46.19 13.21
C ALA A 28 14.56 46.43 14.01
N GLN A 29 13.42 45.93 13.52
CA GLN A 29 12.14 46.01 14.25
C GLN A 29 12.18 45.21 15.55
N LEU A 30 12.75 44.00 15.52
CA LEU A 30 12.90 43.19 16.73
C LEU A 30 13.79 43.88 17.78
N ALA A 31 14.91 44.48 17.36
CA ALA A 31 15.81 45.21 18.26
C ALA A 31 15.14 46.41 18.92
N VAL A 32 14.32 47.17 18.17
CA VAL A 32 13.52 48.27 18.72
C VAL A 32 12.49 47.74 19.72
N ALA A 33 11.76 46.67 19.37
CA ALA A 33 10.76 46.09 20.26
C ALA A 33 11.36 45.56 21.58
N LEU A 34 12.53 44.90 21.51
CA LEU A 34 13.25 44.40 22.68
C LEU A 34 13.78 45.52 23.57
N SER A 35 14.30 46.61 23.00
CA SER A 35 14.85 47.73 23.77
C SER A 35 13.77 48.64 24.38
N THR A 36 12.63 48.79 23.72
CA THR A 36 11.55 49.70 24.17
C THR A 36 10.49 49.00 25.02
N HIS A 37 10.23 47.70 24.78
CA HIS A 37 9.08 46.99 25.34
C HIS A 37 9.37 45.51 25.65
N PHE A 38 10.54 45.20 26.21
CA PHE A 38 10.98 43.83 26.53
C PHE A 38 9.91 42.97 27.23
N SER A 39 9.23 43.49 28.26
CA SER A 39 8.22 42.74 29.01
C SER A 39 7.01 42.34 28.15
N ALA A 40 6.62 43.17 27.18
CA ALA A 40 5.55 42.85 26.24
C ALA A 40 5.99 41.75 25.26
N VAL A 41 7.23 41.84 24.74
CA VAL A 41 7.83 40.79 23.89
C VAL A 41 7.90 39.45 24.64
N SER A 42 8.38 39.48 25.88
CA SER A 42 8.47 38.30 26.75
C SER A 42 7.10 37.69 27.02
N THR A 43 6.07 38.52 27.28
CA THR A 43 4.70 38.05 27.50
C THR A 43 4.11 37.41 26.24
N LEU A 44 4.34 38.00 25.06
CA LEU A 44 3.85 37.43 23.79
C LEU A 44 4.48 36.06 23.49
N PHE A 45 5.77 35.89 23.75
CA PHE A 45 6.47 34.63 23.48
C PHE A 45 6.23 33.56 24.57
N SER A 46 6.43 33.94 25.83
CA SER A 46 6.55 33.00 26.97
C SER A 46 5.41 33.12 28.00
N GLY A 47 4.55 34.13 27.86
CA GLY A 47 3.40 34.31 28.74
C GLY A 47 2.39 33.17 28.65
N LYS A 48 1.45 33.13 29.60
CA LYS A 48 0.36 32.16 29.60
C LYS A 48 -0.48 32.33 28.32
N GLY A 49 -0.49 31.30 27.45
CA GLY A 49 -1.14 31.39 26.13
C GLY A 49 -0.31 32.11 25.06
N GLY A 50 0.98 32.37 25.32
CA GLY A 50 1.91 32.93 24.36
C GLY A 50 2.25 31.95 23.23
N ILE A 51 2.97 32.45 22.23
CA ILE A 51 3.30 31.74 20.99
C ILE A 51 3.99 30.38 21.27
N ALA A 52 4.96 30.34 22.18
CA ALA A 52 5.71 29.11 22.47
C ALA A 52 4.80 28.02 23.08
N SER A 53 3.89 28.42 23.97
CA SER A 53 2.91 27.49 24.54
C SER A 53 1.94 26.98 23.48
N GLY A 54 1.43 27.86 22.61
CA GLY A 54 0.53 27.47 21.52
C GLY A 54 1.20 26.50 20.55
N LEU A 55 2.44 26.80 20.15
CA LEU A 55 3.24 25.92 19.29
C LEU A 55 3.46 24.55 19.96
N ASN A 56 3.84 24.53 21.23
CA ASN A 56 4.02 23.28 21.97
C ASN A 56 2.72 22.47 22.06
N THR A 57 1.57 23.11 22.25
CA THR A 57 0.26 22.42 22.23
C THR A 57 -0.03 21.78 20.88
N VAL A 58 0.17 22.52 19.78
CA VAL A 58 -0.04 22.00 18.42
C VAL A 58 0.91 20.84 18.14
N LEU A 59 2.21 21.01 18.40
CA LEU A 59 3.21 19.97 18.18
C LEU A 59 2.90 18.71 18.99
N ASN A 60 2.54 18.83 20.26
CA ASN A 60 2.18 17.67 21.09
C ASN A 60 0.91 16.99 20.59
N ALA A 61 -0.11 17.74 20.15
CA ALA A 61 -1.31 17.13 19.58
C ALA A 61 -0.99 16.33 18.31
N GLN A 62 -0.17 16.89 17.42
CA GLN A 62 0.21 16.27 16.14
C GLN A 62 1.14 15.06 16.32
N LEU A 63 2.11 15.16 17.23
CA LEU A 63 3.17 14.16 17.46
C LEU A 63 2.85 13.20 18.60
N SER A 64 1.70 13.33 19.27
CA SER A 64 1.29 12.37 20.30
C SER A 64 1.17 10.96 19.72
N GLY A 65 1.30 9.94 20.57
CA GLY A 65 1.09 8.54 20.17
C GLY A 65 -0.33 8.23 19.69
N THR A 66 -1.28 9.14 19.91
CA THR A 66 -2.65 9.09 19.36
C THR A 66 -2.90 10.21 18.35
N GLY A 67 -1.83 10.89 17.93
CA GLY A 67 -1.87 11.99 17.00
C GLY A 67 -2.14 11.50 15.57
N PRO A 68 -2.53 12.41 14.68
CA PRO A 68 -2.83 12.08 13.29
C PRO A 68 -1.62 11.50 12.54
N ILE A 69 -0.39 11.93 12.86
CA ILE A 69 0.83 11.40 12.23
C ILE A 69 1.01 9.92 12.60
N GLU A 70 0.88 9.59 13.88
CA GLU A 70 0.97 8.21 14.35
C GLU A 70 -0.19 7.35 13.82
N SER A 71 -1.42 7.90 13.79
CA SER A 71 -2.57 7.22 13.19
C SER A 71 -2.37 6.90 11.70
N LEU A 72 -1.79 7.83 10.93
CA LEU A 72 -1.44 7.60 9.54
C LEU A 72 -0.35 6.52 9.42
N SER A 73 0.69 6.59 10.24
CA SER A 73 1.76 5.58 10.30
C SER A 73 1.19 4.18 10.54
N GLN A 74 0.35 4.01 11.56
CA GLN A 74 -0.30 2.73 11.87
C GLN A 74 -1.21 2.25 10.73
N SER A 75 -1.95 3.16 10.10
CA SER A 75 -2.81 2.82 8.95
C SER A 75 -2.00 2.31 7.77
N LEU A 76 -0.84 2.93 7.48
CA LEU A 76 0.06 2.49 6.40
C LEU A 76 0.69 1.13 6.73
N VAL A 77 1.10 0.90 7.97
CA VAL A 77 1.62 -0.41 8.42
C VAL A 77 0.55 -1.50 8.26
N GLN A 78 -0.68 -1.24 8.68
CA GLN A 78 -1.79 -2.18 8.53
C GLN A 78 -2.09 -2.49 7.06
N GLN A 79 -2.11 -1.47 6.19
CA GLN A 79 -2.28 -1.65 4.75
C GLN A 79 -1.15 -2.50 4.15
N ASN A 80 0.11 -2.24 4.53
CA ASN A 80 1.25 -3.03 4.07
C ASN A 80 1.15 -4.50 4.48
N ASN A 81 0.77 -4.76 5.74
CA ASN A 81 0.55 -6.10 6.26
C ASN A 81 -0.60 -6.83 5.53
N ALA A 82 -1.69 -6.13 5.24
CA ALA A 82 -2.82 -6.69 4.50
C ALA A 82 -2.43 -7.05 3.05
N LEU A 83 -1.69 -6.16 2.36
CA LEU A 83 -1.17 -6.42 1.01
C LEU A 83 -0.21 -7.61 1.00
N THR A 84 0.65 -7.72 2.01
CA THR A 84 1.58 -8.85 2.17
C THR A 84 0.82 -10.16 2.31
N GLN A 85 -0.22 -10.21 3.15
CA GLN A 85 -1.06 -11.40 3.31
C GLN A 85 -1.81 -11.75 2.02
N GLN A 86 -2.35 -10.76 1.31
CA GLN A 86 -3.04 -10.98 0.04
C GLN A 86 -2.10 -11.57 -1.02
N SER A 87 -0.86 -11.09 -1.09
CA SER A 87 0.18 -11.62 -2.00
C SER A 87 0.53 -13.08 -1.68
N GLN A 88 0.67 -13.42 -0.39
CA GLN A 88 0.94 -14.79 0.04
C GLN A 88 -0.23 -15.73 -0.31
N GLN A 89 -1.47 -15.31 -0.05
CA GLN A 89 -2.66 -16.09 -0.40
C GLN A 89 -2.75 -16.33 -1.91
N LEU A 90 -2.52 -15.29 -2.73
CA LEU A 90 -2.51 -15.41 -4.18
C LEU A 90 -1.41 -16.38 -4.65
N SER A 91 -0.22 -16.31 -4.08
CA SER A 91 0.88 -17.24 -4.40
C SER A 91 0.51 -18.70 -4.09
N GLN A 92 -0.17 -18.95 -2.96
CA GLN A 92 -0.66 -20.28 -2.61
C GLN A 92 -1.73 -20.77 -3.61
N GLN A 93 -2.67 -19.90 -4.00
CA GLN A 93 -3.69 -20.22 -5.00
C GLN A 93 -3.07 -20.56 -6.36
N MET A 94 -2.07 -19.79 -6.81
CA MET A 94 -1.34 -20.05 -8.05
C MET A 94 -0.61 -21.40 -8.00
N SER A 95 0.05 -21.72 -6.88
CA SER A 95 0.72 -23.01 -6.69
C SER A 95 -0.26 -24.18 -6.73
N ALA A 96 -1.40 -24.07 -6.05
CA ALA A 96 -2.45 -25.08 -6.08
C ALA A 96 -3.04 -25.27 -7.50
N LEU A 97 -3.27 -24.17 -8.22
CA LEU A 97 -3.74 -24.20 -9.61
C LEU A 97 -2.72 -24.90 -10.51
N GLN A 98 -1.43 -24.57 -10.38
CA GLN A 98 -0.36 -25.21 -11.15
C GLN A 98 -0.29 -26.72 -10.87
N ALA A 99 -0.40 -27.13 -9.61
CA ALA A 99 -0.43 -28.55 -9.24
C ALA A 99 -1.64 -29.28 -9.84
N SER A 100 -2.83 -28.67 -9.77
CA SER A 100 -4.06 -29.21 -10.35
C SER A 100 -3.95 -29.37 -11.87
N LEU A 101 -3.46 -28.34 -12.56
CA LEU A 101 -3.23 -28.40 -14.02
C LEU A 101 -2.20 -29.49 -14.37
N THR A 102 -1.09 -29.59 -13.63
CA THR A 102 -0.08 -30.62 -13.85
C THR A 102 -0.67 -32.03 -13.72
N GLN A 103 -1.50 -32.27 -12.70
CA GLN A 103 -2.19 -33.55 -12.51
C GLN A 103 -3.20 -33.84 -13.63
N GLN A 104 -3.92 -32.81 -14.08
CA GLN A 104 -4.89 -32.94 -15.17
C GLN A 104 -4.19 -33.29 -16.49
N TYR A 105 -3.08 -32.62 -16.81
CA TYR A 105 -2.28 -32.94 -18.00
C TYR A 105 -1.68 -34.35 -17.93
N SER A 106 -1.20 -34.79 -16.77
CA SER A 106 -0.72 -36.15 -16.58
C SER A 106 -1.83 -37.19 -16.84
N SER A 107 -3.02 -36.96 -16.26
CA SER A 107 -4.19 -37.81 -16.47
C SER A 107 -4.63 -37.84 -17.94
N LEU A 108 -4.62 -36.69 -18.61
CA LEU A 108 -4.93 -36.59 -20.05
C LEU A 108 -3.92 -37.37 -20.90
N ASN A 109 -2.63 -37.36 -20.55
CA ASN A 109 -1.61 -38.13 -21.25
C ASN A 109 -1.80 -39.65 -21.09
N VAL A 110 -2.19 -40.10 -19.90
CA VAL A 110 -2.54 -41.50 -19.65
C VAL A 110 -3.77 -41.91 -20.47
N LEU A 111 -4.83 -41.09 -20.46
CA LEU A 111 -6.03 -41.34 -21.26
C LEU A 111 -5.71 -41.41 -22.75
N LEU A 112 -4.88 -40.49 -23.26
CA LEU A 112 -4.46 -40.50 -24.66
C LEU A 112 -3.71 -41.80 -25.02
N SER A 113 -2.80 -42.25 -24.15
CA SER A 113 -2.04 -43.50 -24.34
C SER A 113 -2.97 -44.73 -24.34
N GLN A 114 -3.97 -44.74 -23.45
CA GLN A 114 -4.99 -45.80 -23.42
C GLN A 114 -5.82 -45.80 -24.71
N LEU A 115 -6.29 -44.64 -25.16
CA LEU A 115 -7.06 -44.51 -26.40
C LEU A 115 -6.26 -44.97 -27.64
N GLN A 116 -4.96 -44.66 -27.72
CA GLN A 116 -4.08 -45.15 -28.78
C GLN A 116 -3.95 -46.68 -28.76
N THR A 117 -3.82 -47.26 -27.56
CA THR A 117 -3.77 -48.72 -27.38
C THR A 117 -5.10 -49.36 -27.81
N THR A 118 -6.24 -48.80 -27.39
CA THR A 118 -7.57 -49.27 -27.78
C THR A 118 -7.79 -49.17 -29.30
N SER A 119 -7.40 -48.05 -29.91
CA SER A 119 -7.48 -47.87 -31.37
C SER A 119 -6.67 -48.92 -32.13
N SER A 120 -5.46 -49.24 -31.64
CA SER A 120 -4.60 -50.27 -32.23
C SER A 120 -5.22 -51.66 -32.12
N TYR A 121 -5.75 -52.01 -30.94
CA TYR A 121 -6.46 -53.27 -30.73
C TYR A 121 -7.68 -53.41 -31.65
N LEU A 122 -8.52 -52.37 -31.76
CA LEU A 122 -9.67 -52.38 -32.65
C LEU A 122 -9.24 -52.55 -34.12
N THR A 123 -8.17 -51.86 -34.55
CA THR A 123 -7.62 -52.01 -35.90
C THR A 123 -7.18 -53.45 -36.17
N GLN A 124 -6.51 -54.09 -35.21
CA GLN A 124 -6.09 -55.49 -35.31
C GLN A 124 -7.30 -56.43 -35.39
N ALA A 125 -8.31 -56.20 -34.55
CA ALA A 125 -9.54 -56.97 -34.54
C ALA A 125 -10.29 -56.86 -35.88
N PHE A 126 -10.41 -55.65 -36.44
CA PHE A 126 -11.00 -55.43 -37.76
C PHE A 126 -10.18 -56.05 -38.89
N ALA A 127 -8.84 -56.00 -38.84
CA ALA A 127 -7.99 -56.66 -39.83
C ALA A 127 -8.06 -58.20 -39.75
N SER A 128 -8.37 -58.74 -38.56
CA SER A 128 -8.56 -60.17 -38.33
C SER A 128 -9.97 -60.68 -38.64
N LEU A 129 -10.93 -59.79 -38.91
CA LEU A 129 -12.22 -60.20 -39.45
C LEU A 129 -11.97 -60.81 -40.84
N PRO A 130 -12.36 -62.08 -41.07
CA PRO A 130 -12.16 -62.71 -42.37
C PRO A 130 -12.81 -61.87 -43.45
N ASN A 131 -12.10 -61.62 -44.55
CA ASN A 131 -12.73 -61.22 -45.81
C ASN A 131 -13.89 -62.19 -46.04
N ALA A 132 -15.12 -61.67 -46.05
CA ALA A 132 -16.32 -62.45 -46.30
C ALA A 132 -16.06 -63.35 -47.53
N PRO A 133 -16.37 -64.64 -47.45
CA PRO A 133 -15.93 -65.61 -48.43
C PRO A 133 -16.37 -65.20 -49.83
N LYS A 134 -15.39 -65.02 -50.74
CA LYS A 134 -15.64 -65.08 -52.17
C LYS A 134 -16.30 -66.43 -52.45
N GLY A 135 -17.51 -66.37 -53.00
CA GLY A 135 -18.40 -67.51 -53.15
C GLY A 135 -17.84 -68.64 -54.01
N SER A 136 -18.35 -69.83 -53.69
CA SER A 136 -18.80 -70.88 -54.62
C SER A 136 -17.89 -71.32 -55.78
N SER A 137 -17.35 -72.54 -55.68
CA SER A 137 -17.63 -73.66 -56.59
C SER A 137 -16.91 -74.91 -56.03
N SER A 138 -17.57 -75.90 -55.41
CA SER A 138 -18.31 -77.00 -56.04
C SER A 138 -17.63 -77.55 -57.30
N GLY A 139 -17.07 -78.77 -57.21
CA GLY A 139 -16.80 -79.60 -58.38
C GLY A 139 -15.68 -80.63 -58.22
N GLY A 140 -16.08 -81.90 -58.04
CA GLY A 140 -15.33 -83.08 -58.53
C GLY A 140 -14.42 -83.77 -57.53
#